data_AF-A0A961KZ37-F1
#
_entry.id   AF-A0A961KZ37-F1
#
_cell.length_a   1.000
_cell.length_b   1.000
_cell.length_c   1.000
_cell.angle_alpha   90.00
_cell.angle_beta   90.00
_cell.angle_gamma   90.00
#
_symmetry.space_group_name_H-M   'P 1'
#
loop_
_entity.id
_entity.type
_entity.pdbx_description
1 polymer ?
#
loop_
_entity_poly.entity_id
_entity_poly.type
_entity_poly.pdbx_seq_one_letter_code
_entity_poly.pdbx_strand_id
1 'polypeptide(L)'
;MSAPTSTSSPRSGSISADDPILGFDGAAALLRAWGGGLKPDPLLTISEWADRYRKLSSRAAAEPGRYRTRRTPYMKEIMDALSPGHPAQRIVFMKAAQVGATESGNSFIGFVIHQAPGPMLAVQPTVELAKRNSRQRIDPLIEESAALRDKVKPARSRDAGNTMLSKEFAGGILIMTGANSAVGLRSTPARYIFLDEVDAY
;
A
#
# COMPACT_ATOMS: atom_id res chain seq x y z
N MET A 1 -26.27 20.42 40.86
CA MET A 1 -26.50 18.96 40.83
C MET A 1 -27.10 18.62 39.48
N SER A 2 -26.31 18.10 38.55
CA SER A 2 -26.76 17.75 37.20
C SER A 2 -27.20 16.29 37.19
N ALA A 3 -28.46 16.02 36.84
CA ALA A 3 -28.96 14.66 36.71
C ALA A 3 -28.36 13.99 35.44
N PRO A 4 -27.92 12.72 35.51
CA PRO A 4 -27.40 12.00 34.35
C PRO A 4 -28.56 11.53 33.45
N THR A 5 -28.59 11.97 32.20
CA THR A 5 -29.62 11.64 31.19
C THR A 5 -29.34 10.37 30.38
N SER A 6 -28.37 9.54 30.75
CA SER A 6 -28.04 8.34 29.97
C SER A 6 -28.89 7.15 30.39
N THR A 7 -29.93 6.86 29.60
CA THR A 7 -30.63 5.57 29.64
C THR A 7 -29.73 4.58 28.89
N SER A 8 -28.98 3.75 29.60
CA SER A 8 -28.25 2.66 28.95
C SER A 8 -29.25 1.71 28.31
N SER A 9 -29.21 1.58 26.98
CA SER A 9 -29.96 0.56 26.25
C SER A 9 -29.67 -0.82 26.86
N PRO A 10 -30.66 -1.72 26.94
CA PRO A 10 -30.44 -3.08 27.43
C PRO A 10 -29.30 -3.72 26.62
N ARG A 11 -28.36 -4.38 27.30
CA ARG A 11 -27.37 -5.21 26.60
C ARG A 11 -28.13 -6.30 25.86
N SER A 12 -28.02 -6.32 24.53
CA SER A 12 -28.52 -7.42 23.72
C SER A 12 -27.95 -8.73 24.27
N GLY A 13 -28.81 -9.73 24.47
CA GLY A 13 -28.41 -11.05 24.93
C GLY A 13 -27.39 -11.68 23.98
N SER A 14 -26.62 -12.66 24.47
CA SER A 14 -25.68 -13.40 23.65
C SER A 14 -26.43 -14.14 22.54
N ILE A 15 -26.12 -13.83 21.28
CA ILE A 15 -26.62 -14.55 20.12
C ILE A 15 -26.16 -16.01 20.23
N SER A 16 -27.11 -16.94 20.35
CA SER A 16 -26.82 -18.38 20.37
C SER A 16 -26.72 -18.90 18.93
N ALA A 17 -25.99 -20.00 18.71
CA ALA A 17 -25.89 -20.62 17.38
C ALA A 17 -27.25 -21.14 16.85
N ASP A 18 -28.24 -21.31 17.73
CA ASP A 18 -29.60 -21.77 17.41
C ASP A 18 -30.59 -20.59 17.25
N ASP A 19 -30.10 -19.34 17.19
CA ASP A 19 -30.95 -18.17 16.99
C ASP A 19 -31.58 -18.20 15.57
N PRO A 20 -32.93 -18.15 15.43
CA PRO A 20 -33.62 -18.24 14.14
C PRO A 20 -33.13 -17.22 13.10
N ILE A 21 -32.55 -16.11 13.56
CA ILE A 21 -31.96 -15.05 12.73
C ILE A 21 -30.75 -15.56 11.93
N LEU A 22 -30.04 -16.58 12.43
CA LEU A 22 -28.88 -17.21 11.78
C LEU A 22 -29.22 -18.49 11.02
N GLY A 23 -30.50 -18.87 10.96
CA GLY A 23 -30.98 -20.13 10.37
C GLY A 23 -31.07 -20.17 8.83
N PHE A 24 -30.52 -19.18 8.11
CA PHE A 24 -30.56 -19.14 6.65
C PHE A 24 -29.22 -19.57 6.02
N ASP A 25 -29.29 -20.15 4.82
CA ASP A 25 -28.11 -20.56 4.07
C ASP A 25 -27.23 -19.35 3.74
N GLY A 26 -25.96 -19.39 4.13
CA GLY A 26 -25.02 -18.27 4.00
C GLY A 26 -24.80 -17.42 5.26
N ALA A 27 -25.54 -17.64 6.36
CA ALA A 27 -25.34 -16.91 7.62
C ALA A 27 -23.88 -16.97 8.13
N ALA A 28 -23.25 -18.14 8.06
CA ALA A 28 -21.85 -18.30 8.43
C ALA A 28 -20.87 -17.54 7.51
N ALA A 29 -21.20 -17.42 6.22
CA ALA A 29 -20.38 -16.63 5.28
C ALA A 29 -20.48 -15.14 5.58
N LEU A 30 -21.68 -14.64 5.87
CA LEU A 30 -21.91 -13.26 6.30
C LEU A 30 -21.20 -12.94 7.61
N LEU A 31 -21.29 -13.80 8.62
CA LEU A 31 -20.58 -13.60 9.89
C LEU A 31 -19.06 -13.59 9.71
N ARG A 32 -18.50 -14.44 8.83
CA ARG A 32 -17.07 -14.40 8.49
C ARG A 32 -16.67 -13.11 7.78
N ALA A 33 -17.47 -12.67 6.79
CA ALA A 33 -17.21 -11.42 6.09
C ALA A 33 -17.30 -10.20 7.02
N TRP A 34 -18.35 -10.16 7.85
CA TRP A 34 -18.54 -9.12 8.86
C TRP A 34 -17.39 -9.13 9.88
N GLY A 35 -17.08 -10.29 10.48
CA GLY A 35 -15.98 -10.43 11.42
C GLY A 35 -14.63 -10.06 10.81
N GLY A 36 -14.43 -10.37 9.52
CA GLY A 36 -13.27 -9.92 8.75
C GLY A 36 -13.22 -8.39 8.61
N GLY A 37 -14.35 -7.74 8.35
CA GLY A 37 -14.43 -6.28 8.26
C GLY A 37 -14.28 -5.55 9.60
N LEU A 38 -14.64 -6.19 10.71
CA LEU A 38 -14.43 -5.64 12.07
C LEU A 38 -13.01 -5.84 12.59
N LYS A 39 -12.24 -6.77 12.00
CA LYS A 39 -10.87 -7.02 12.43
C LYS A 39 -10.01 -5.82 12.03
N PRO A 40 -9.37 -5.14 12.99
CA PRO A 40 -8.49 -4.03 12.65
C PRO A 40 -7.30 -4.52 11.83
N ASP A 41 -6.86 -3.69 10.89
CA ASP A 41 -5.65 -3.97 10.13
C ASP A 41 -4.45 -4.11 11.09
N PRO A 42 -3.56 -5.09 10.85
CA PRO A 42 -2.41 -5.27 11.72
C PRO A 42 -1.50 -4.04 11.63
N LEU A 43 -1.03 -3.57 12.79
CA LEU A 43 0.02 -2.56 12.88
C LEU A 43 1.33 -3.19 12.41
N LEU A 44 1.72 -2.89 11.18
CA LEU A 44 2.96 -3.37 10.56
C LEU A 44 3.81 -2.17 10.18
N THR A 45 5.12 -2.30 10.36
CA THR A 45 6.06 -1.43 9.66
C THR A 45 6.21 -1.86 8.20
N ILE A 46 6.80 -1.00 7.37
CA ILE A 46 7.02 -1.31 5.95
C ILE A 46 7.97 -2.50 5.78
N SER A 47 9.00 -2.67 6.61
CA SER A 47 9.89 -3.84 6.52
C SER A 47 9.16 -5.14 6.87
N GLU A 48 8.34 -5.13 7.92
CA GLU A 48 7.53 -6.30 8.32
C GLU A 48 6.49 -6.67 7.27
N TRP A 49 5.84 -5.66 6.69
CA TRP A 49 4.91 -5.86 5.58
C TRP A 49 5.61 -6.45 4.36
N ALA A 50 6.80 -5.95 4.01
CA ALA A 50 7.57 -6.44 2.89
C ALA A 50 7.97 -7.90 3.10
N ASP A 51 8.49 -8.24 4.29
CA ASP A 51 8.84 -9.62 4.64
C ASP A 51 7.66 -10.58 4.62
N ARG A 52 6.44 -10.08 4.89
CA ARG A 52 5.22 -10.90 4.96
C ARG A 52 4.53 -11.07 3.61
N TYR A 53 4.39 -10.00 2.83
CA TYR A 53 3.48 -9.96 1.68
C TYR A 53 4.17 -9.71 0.33
N ARG A 54 5.33 -9.05 0.33
CA ARG A 54 5.96 -8.62 -0.91
C ARG A 54 6.67 -9.77 -1.60
N LYS A 55 6.44 -9.90 -2.90
CA LYS A 55 7.21 -10.78 -3.78
C LYS A 55 8.01 -9.99 -4.81
N LEU A 56 9.21 -10.48 -5.08
CA LEU A 56 10.12 -10.02 -6.12
C LEU A 56 9.93 -10.90 -7.36
N SER A 57 9.64 -10.27 -8.50
CA SER A 57 9.49 -10.95 -9.78
C SER A 57 10.84 -11.42 -10.33
N SER A 58 10.85 -12.56 -11.02
CA SER A 58 12.01 -13.03 -11.79
C SER A 58 12.40 -12.11 -12.94
N ARG A 59 11.50 -11.22 -13.38
CA ARG A 59 11.80 -10.21 -14.40
C ARG A 59 12.74 -9.11 -13.93
N ALA A 60 12.77 -8.86 -12.61
CA ALA A 60 13.36 -7.65 -12.05
C ALA A 60 14.40 -7.94 -10.94
N ALA A 61 14.37 -9.14 -10.36
CA ALA A 61 15.24 -9.52 -9.25
C ALA A 61 16.10 -10.74 -9.57
N ALA A 62 17.38 -10.67 -9.20
CA ALA A 62 18.31 -11.79 -9.26
C ALA A 62 17.94 -12.92 -8.28
N GLU A 63 17.24 -12.59 -7.20
CA GLU A 63 16.67 -13.54 -6.23
C GLU A 63 15.15 -13.40 -6.22
N PRO A 64 14.42 -14.12 -7.09
CA PRO A 64 12.97 -14.10 -7.13
C PRO A 64 12.37 -14.72 -5.86
N GLY A 65 11.14 -14.32 -5.54
CA GLY A 65 10.39 -14.87 -4.41
C GLY A 65 10.12 -13.84 -3.33
N ARG A 66 9.90 -14.29 -2.09
CA ARG A 66 9.52 -13.38 -1.00
C ARG A 66 10.64 -12.38 -0.70
N TYR A 67 10.30 -11.10 -0.55
CA TYR A 67 11.25 -10.10 -0.08
C TYR A 67 11.75 -10.49 1.31
N ARG A 68 13.03 -10.21 1.57
CA ARG A 68 13.72 -10.60 2.81
C ARG A 68 14.60 -9.45 3.26
N THR A 69 14.15 -8.67 4.24
CA THR A 69 14.89 -7.56 4.85
C THR A 69 16.25 -8.03 5.37
N ARG A 70 16.37 -9.29 5.82
CA ARG A 70 17.67 -9.88 6.21
C ARG A 70 18.75 -9.88 5.12
N ARG A 71 18.39 -9.74 3.83
CA ARG A 71 19.35 -9.62 2.72
C ARG A 71 19.94 -8.20 2.64
N THR A 72 19.21 -7.20 3.12
CA THR A 72 19.58 -5.79 3.16
C THR A 72 19.26 -5.20 4.54
N PRO A 73 19.88 -5.72 5.62
CA PRO A 73 19.50 -5.36 7.00
C PRO A 73 19.63 -3.85 7.27
N TYR A 74 20.58 -3.19 6.60
CA TYR A 74 20.78 -1.74 6.66
C TYR A 74 19.59 -0.93 6.13
N MET A 75 18.71 -1.51 5.29
CA MET A 75 17.50 -0.83 4.81
C MET A 75 16.33 -0.92 5.80
N LYS A 76 16.41 -1.75 6.85
CA LYS A 76 15.29 -1.96 7.77
C LYS A 76 14.83 -0.67 8.43
N GLU A 77 15.75 0.06 9.05
CA GLU A 77 15.44 1.29 9.77
C GLU A 77 14.89 2.37 8.82
N ILE A 78 15.49 2.50 7.63
CA ILE A 78 15.02 3.43 6.59
C ILE A 78 13.60 3.09 6.17
N MET A 79 13.30 1.81 5.93
CA MET A 79 11.95 1.36 5.59
C MET A 79 10.97 1.60 6.73
N ASP A 80 11.36 1.31 7.96
CA ASP A 80 10.50 1.49 9.13
C ASP A 80 10.19 2.97 9.37
N ALA A 81 11.15 3.87 9.11
CA ALA A 81 10.97 5.33 9.17
C ALA A 81 9.99 5.88 8.12
N LEU A 82 9.77 5.17 7.01
CA LEU A 82 8.76 5.54 5.99
C LEU A 82 7.33 5.16 6.42
N SER A 83 7.16 4.39 7.51
CA SER A 83 5.85 3.86 7.91
C SER A 83 4.93 4.99 8.39
N PRO A 84 3.62 4.99 8.07
CA PRO A 84 2.70 6.08 8.45
C PRO A 84 2.60 6.36 9.96
N GLY A 85 2.92 5.40 10.82
CA GLY A 85 2.96 5.58 12.27
C GLY A 85 4.25 6.23 12.80
N HIS A 86 5.26 6.40 11.94
CA HIS A 86 6.50 7.06 12.33
C HIS A 86 6.30 8.59 12.42
N PRO A 87 6.87 9.28 13.42
CA PRO A 87 6.66 10.72 13.60
C PRO A 87 7.31 11.59 12.51
N ALA A 88 8.29 11.07 11.77
CA ALA A 88 8.94 11.83 10.70
C ALA A 88 8.01 12.00 9.49
N GLN A 89 7.81 13.25 9.08
CA GLN A 89 7.03 13.60 7.90
C GLN A 89 7.88 13.68 6.63
N ARG A 90 9.19 13.93 6.78
CA ARG A 90 10.15 14.01 5.68
C ARG A 90 11.36 13.16 6.01
N ILE A 91 11.65 12.20 5.15
CA ILE A 91 12.80 11.31 5.24
C ILE A 91 13.67 11.61 4.02
N VAL A 92 14.93 11.96 4.27
CA VAL A 92 15.93 12.18 3.21
C VAL A 92 17.03 11.16 3.38
N PHE A 93 17.24 10.33 2.36
CA PHE A 93 18.23 9.28 2.38
C PHE A 93 19.34 9.59 1.36
N MET A 94 20.50 10.02 1.87
CA MET A 94 21.72 10.14 1.08
C MET A 94 22.41 8.78 1.03
N LYS A 95 22.70 8.32 -0.19
CA LYS A 95 23.08 6.93 -0.44
C LYS A 95 24.17 6.81 -1.51
N ALA A 96 24.85 5.68 -1.53
CA ALA A 96 25.60 5.25 -2.72
C ALA A 96 24.64 4.74 -3.82
N ALA A 97 25.17 4.46 -5.01
CA ALA A 97 24.41 3.74 -6.03
C ALA A 97 24.14 2.28 -5.61
N GLN A 98 23.05 1.70 -6.11
CA GLN A 98 22.74 0.27 -5.98
C GLN A 98 22.56 -0.30 -4.55
N VAL A 99 22.19 0.53 -3.56
CA VAL A 99 21.97 0.10 -2.17
C VAL A 99 20.50 -0.21 -1.82
N GLY A 100 19.68 -0.63 -2.79
CA GLY A 100 18.30 -1.08 -2.53
C GLY A 100 17.27 0.01 -2.23
N ALA A 101 17.61 1.30 -2.37
CA ALA A 101 16.71 2.43 -2.08
C ALA A 101 15.41 2.41 -2.88
N THR A 102 15.48 2.21 -4.20
CA THR A 102 14.31 2.06 -5.07
C THR A 102 13.42 0.91 -4.62
N GLU A 103 14.02 -0.22 -4.21
CA GLU A 103 13.25 -1.36 -3.72
C GLU A 103 12.57 -1.05 -2.37
N SER A 104 13.18 -0.26 -1.49
CA SER A 104 12.52 0.23 -0.27
C SER A 104 11.38 1.20 -0.58
N GLY A 105 11.54 2.10 -1.56
CA GLY A 105 10.46 2.94 -2.07
C GLY A 105 9.31 2.13 -2.67
N ASN A 106 9.61 1.07 -3.41
CA ASN A 106 8.62 0.14 -3.94
C ASN A 106 7.89 -0.62 -2.81
N SER A 107 8.58 -1.00 -1.74
CA SER A 107 7.91 -1.54 -0.54
C SER A 107 6.97 -0.52 0.10
N PHE A 108 7.37 0.75 0.17
CA PHE A 108 6.51 1.82 0.68
C PHE A 108 5.25 2.00 -0.17
N ILE A 109 5.38 2.04 -1.50
CA ILE A 109 4.24 2.07 -2.42
C ILE A 109 3.30 0.88 -2.16
N GLY A 110 3.85 -0.33 -2.09
CA GLY A 110 3.04 -1.53 -1.81
C GLY A 110 2.34 -1.47 -0.45
N PHE A 111 3.02 -0.97 0.57
CA PHE A 111 2.43 -0.76 1.90
C PHE A 111 1.25 0.21 1.84
N VAL A 112 1.39 1.34 1.15
CA VAL A 112 0.32 2.34 0.99
C VAL A 112 -0.90 1.72 0.29
N ILE A 113 -0.70 0.96 -0.79
CA ILE A 113 -1.79 0.28 -1.50
C ILE A 113 -2.51 -0.73 -0.58
N HIS A 114 -1.77 -1.47 0.25
CA HIS A 114 -2.33 -2.54 1.08
C HIS A 114 -2.96 -2.01 2.38
N GLN A 115 -2.18 -1.32 3.20
CA GLN A 115 -2.45 -1.07 4.62
C GLN A 115 -2.88 0.35 4.95
N ALA A 116 -2.44 1.34 4.16
CA ALA A 116 -2.76 2.74 4.41
C ALA A 116 -3.14 3.49 3.11
N PRO A 117 -4.25 3.10 2.45
CA PRO A 117 -4.63 3.70 1.18
C PRO A 117 -4.76 5.22 1.27
N GLY A 118 -4.27 5.89 0.23
CA GLY A 118 -4.35 7.33 0.08
C GLY A 118 -3.75 7.77 -1.25
N PRO A 119 -3.94 9.03 -1.64
CA PRO A 119 -3.32 9.58 -2.83
C PRO A 119 -1.80 9.64 -2.66
N MET A 120 -1.06 9.05 -3.59
CA MET A 120 0.40 8.95 -3.57
C MET A 120 0.99 9.41 -4.90
N LEU A 121 2.06 10.21 -4.81
CA LEU A 121 2.85 10.64 -5.95
C LEU A 121 4.24 10.01 -5.89
N ALA A 122 4.61 9.26 -6.93
CA ALA A 122 5.96 8.73 -7.12
C ALA A 122 6.65 9.46 -8.28
N VAL A 123 7.79 10.09 -8.00
CA VAL A 123 8.52 10.92 -8.94
C VAL A 123 9.86 10.25 -9.26
N GLN A 124 10.12 10.12 -10.55
CA GLN A 124 11.40 9.70 -11.12
C GLN A 124 12.04 10.91 -11.83
N PRO A 125 13.33 10.87 -12.21
CA PRO A 125 13.96 12.02 -12.87
C PRO A 125 13.23 12.47 -14.15
N THR A 126 12.76 11.51 -14.96
CA THR A 126 12.00 11.80 -16.19
C THR A 126 10.71 10.97 -16.28
N VAL A 127 9.76 11.45 -17.09
CA VAL A 127 8.51 10.72 -17.38
C VAL A 127 8.82 9.36 -18.03
N GLU A 128 9.85 9.28 -18.86
CA GLU A 128 10.30 8.04 -19.52
C GLU A 128 10.82 7.03 -18.48
N LEU A 129 11.59 7.49 -17.49
CA LEU A 129 12.03 6.65 -16.37
C LEU A 129 10.85 6.24 -15.48
N ALA A 130 9.88 7.12 -15.25
CA ALA A 130 8.64 6.77 -14.54
C ALA A 130 7.87 5.66 -15.27
N LYS A 131 7.70 5.76 -16.60
CA LYS A 131 7.07 4.73 -17.44
C LYS A 131 7.83 3.40 -17.37
N ARG A 132 9.17 3.45 -17.40
CA ARG A 132 10.03 2.26 -17.29
C ARG A 132 9.88 1.61 -15.91
N ASN A 133 10.00 2.39 -14.84
CA ASN A 133 9.85 1.89 -13.47
C ASN A 133 8.47 1.28 -13.24
N SER A 134 7.42 1.92 -13.75
CA SER A 134 6.07 1.36 -13.68
C SER A 134 5.99 -0.05 -14.27
N ARG A 135 6.40 -0.24 -15.53
CA ARG A 135 6.34 -1.54 -16.21
C ARG A 135 7.27 -2.60 -15.61
N GLN A 136 8.46 -2.19 -15.19
CA GLN A 136 9.52 -3.13 -14.78
C GLN A 136 9.51 -3.46 -13.29
N ARG A 137 8.93 -2.59 -12.44
CA ARG A 137 8.99 -2.71 -10.99
C ARG A 137 7.61 -2.67 -10.34
N ILE A 138 6.78 -1.68 -10.67
CA ILE A 138 5.47 -1.49 -10.00
C ILE A 138 4.42 -2.50 -10.49
N ASP A 139 4.31 -2.73 -11.80
CA ASP A 139 3.39 -3.72 -12.36
C ASP A 139 3.72 -5.13 -11.82
N PRO A 140 4.98 -5.62 -11.87
CA PRO A 140 5.32 -6.91 -11.27
C PRO A 140 5.14 -6.94 -9.75
N LEU A 141 5.40 -5.85 -9.03
CA LEU A 141 5.14 -5.77 -7.59
C LEU A 141 3.67 -6.06 -7.28
N ILE A 142 2.75 -5.45 -8.04
CA ILE A 142 1.30 -5.63 -7.88
C ILE A 142 0.88 -7.03 -8.29
N GLU A 143 1.32 -7.52 -9.45
CA GLU A 143 0.93 -8.83 -9.99
C GLU A 143 1.37 -9.99 -9.10
N GLU A 144 2.62 -9.97 -8.63
CA GLU A 144 3.24 -11.08 -7.90
C GLU A 144 2.84 -11.09 -6.41
N SER A 145 2.58 -9.91 -5.83
CA SER A 145 2.18 -9.80 -4.42
C SER A 145 0.67 -9.97 -4.31
N ALA A 146 0.23 -11.15 -3.84
CA ALA A 146 -1.20 -11.48 -3.74
C ALA A 146 -2.02 -10.43 -2.97
N ALA A 147 -1.44 -9.84 -1.93
CA ALA A 147 -2.07 -8.79 -1.15
C ALA A 147 -2.34 -7.48 -1.91
N LEU A 148 -1.66 -7.26 -3.04
CA LEU A 148 -1.82 -6.08 -3.90
C LEU A 148 -2.68 -6.37 -5.13
N ARG A 149 -2.49 -7.54 -5.74
CA ARG A 149 -3.16 -7.93 -6.98
C ARG A 149 -4.68 -7.80 -6.89
N ASP A 150 -5.27 -8.15 -5.75
CA ASP A 150 -6.72 -8.13 -5.58
C ASP A 150 -7.26 -6.71 -5.26
N LYS A 151 -6.36 -5.76 -4.94
CA LYS A 151 -6.70 -4.36 -4.62
C LYS A 151 -6.60 -3.42 -5.81
N VAL A 152 -5.70 -3.69 -6.74
CA VAL A 152 -5.52 -2.90 -7.96
C VAL A 152 -6.23 -3.60 -9.10
N LYS A 153 -7.23 -2.96 -9.69
CA LYS A 153 -7.97 -3.55 -10.81
C LYS A 153 -7.04 -3.80 -12.00
N PRO A 154 -7.23 -4.88 -12.78
CA PRO A 154 -6.46 -5.10 -13.99
C PRO A 154 -6.69 -3.96 -14.99
N ALA A 155 -5.65 -3.60 -15.75
CA ALA A 155 -5.78 -2.62 -16.82
C ALA A 155 -6.70 -3.18 -17.93
N ARG A 156 -7.96 -2.75 -17.94
CA ARG A 156 -8.93 -3.07 -19.00
C ARG A 156 -9.05 -1.89 -19.95
N SER A 157 -9.27 -2.15 -21.24
CA SER A 157 -9.30 -1.14 -22.31
C SER A 157 -10.35 -0.04 -22.13
N ARG A 158 -11.32 -0.20 -21.21
CA ARG A 158 -12.39 0.78 -20.93
C ARG A 158 -12.39 1.34 -19.50
N ASP A 159 -11.53 0.85 -18.61
CA ASP A 159 -11.43 1.34 -17.23
C ASP A 159 -10.26 2.30 -17.11
N ALA A 160 -10.55 3.60 -16.92
CA ALA A 160 -9.55 4.67 -16.84
C ALA A 160 -8.63 4.60 -15.61
N GLY A 161 -8.96 3.76 -14.61
CA GLY A 161 -8.31 3.81 -13.30
C GLY A 161 -6.95 3.10 -13.20
N ASN A 162 -6.64 2.14 -14.07
CA ASN A 162 -5.31 1.53 -14.12
C ASN A 162 -4.67 1.74 -15.49
N THR A 163 -3.74 2.69 -15.54
CA THR A 163 -2.91 3.02 -16.69
C THR A 163 -1.44 2.78 -16.36
N MET A 164 -0.56 3.10 -17.30
CA MET A 164 0.88 2.97 -17.09
C MET A 164 1.42 3.91 -16.01
N LEU A 165 0.84 5.10 -15.84
CA LEU A 165 1.33 6.10 -14.88
C LEU A 165 0.33 6.36 -13.75
N SER A 166 -0.77 5.63 -13.71
CA SER A 166 -1.79 5.74 -12.67
C SER A 166 -2.29 4.36 -12.25
N LYS A 167 -2.27 4.07 -10.95
CA LYS A 167 -2.85 2.85 -10.37
C LYS A 167 -3.91 3.24 -9.34
N GLU A 168 -5.19 3.09 -9.67
CA GLU A 168 -6.29 3.27 -8.73
C GLU A 168 -6.55 2.00 -7.90
N PHE A 169 -6.87 2.21 -6.63
CA PHE A 169 -7.22 1.17 -5.66
C PHE A 169 -8.25 1.71 -4.66
N ALA A 170 -8.88 0.81 -3.90
CA ALA A 170 -9.86 1.22 -2.90
C ALA A 170 -9.23 2.16 -1.87
N GLY A 171 -9.71 3.41 -1.81
CA GLY A 171 -9.22 4.44 -0.88
C GLY A 171 -8.00 5.22 -1.34
N GLY A 172 -7.51 5.05 -2.58
CA GLY A 172 -6.37 5.84 -3.06
C GLY A 172 -6.00 5.66 -4.53
N ILE A 173 -4.96 6.39 -4.93
CA ILE A 173 -4.41 6.38 -6.28
C ILE A 173 -2.90 6.57 -6.19
N LEU A 174 -2.15 5.82 -6.98
CA LEU A 174 -0.73 6.04 -7.19
C LEU A 174 -0.54 6.71 -8.55
N ILE A 175 -0.05 7.95 -8.55
CA ILE A 175 0.35 8.66 -9.76
C ILE A 175 1.88 8.63 -9.86
N MET A 176 2.38 8.30 -11.04
CA MET A 176 3.81 8.25 -11.36
C MET A 176 4.14 9.32 -12.38
N THR A 177 5.15 10.15 -12.13
CA THR A 177 5.55 11.24 -13.04
C THR A 177 7.07 11.43 -13.05
N GLY A 178 7.54 12.24 -14.01
CA GLY A 178 8.89 12.76 -14.05
C GLY A 178 9.02 14.12 -13.37
N ALA A 179 10.17 14.41 -12.77
CA ALA A 179 10.52 15.74 -12.27
C ALA A 179 10.52 16.78 -13.41
N ASN A 180 10.85 16.35 -14.63
CA ASN A 180 10.77 17.16 -15.85
C ASN A 180 9.34 17.53 -16.32
N SER A 181 8.27 17.05 -15.66
CA SER A 181 6.88 17.36 -16.01
C SER A 181 6.19 18.23 -14.96
N ALA A 182 6.29 19.55 -15.13
CA ALA A 182 5.69 20.53 -14.22
C ALA A 182 4.15 20.41 -14.12
N VAL A 183 3.48 19.97 -15.19
CA VAL A 183 2.03 19.74 -15.18
C VAL A 183 1.67 18.55 -14.28
N GLY A 184 2.42 17.45 -14.37
CA GLY A 184 2.19 16.26 -13.53
C GLY A 184 2.38 16.56 -12.04
N LEU A 185 3.39 17.38 -11.70
CA LEU A 185 3.69 17.77 -10.31
C LEU A 185 2.63 18.70 -9.71
N ARG A 186 2.15 19.71 -10.46
CA ARG A 186 1.19 20.71 -9.94
C ARG A 186 -0.26 20.22 -9.86
N SER A 187 -0.61 19.19 -10.63
CA SER A 187 -2.01 18.73 -10.75
C SER A 187 -2.38 17.63 -9.76
N THR A 188 -1.43 17.09 -9.00
CA THR A 188 -1.65 15.91 -8.16
C THR A 188 -1.64 16.27 -6.66
N PRO A 189 -2.79 16.24 -5.97
CA PRO A 189 -2.79 16.22 -4.51
C PRO A 189 -2.22 14.87 -4.02
N ALA A 190 -1.29 14.90 -3.08
CA ALA A 190 -0.65 13.70 -2.56
C ALA A 190 -0.53 13.75 -1.03
N ARG A 191 -1.00 12.69 -0.37
CA ARG A 191 -0.74 12.40 1.05
C ARG A 191 0.66 11.83 1.23
N TYR A 192 1.10 11.01 0.28
CA TYR A 192 2.40 10.36 0.28
C TYR A 192 3.20 10.79 -0.96
N ILE A 193 4.47 11.15 -0.77
CA ILE A 193 5.36 11.52 -1.86
C ILE A 193 6.62 10.66 -1.77
N PHE A 194 6.95 9.97 -2.86
CA PHE A 194 8.21 9.27 -3.03
C PHE A 194 9.00 9.91 -4.18
N LEU A 195 10.16 10.47 -3.85
CA LEU A 195 11.07 11.08 -4.82
C LEU A 195 12.30 10.18 -4.94
N ASP A 196 12.44 9.48 -6.07
CA ASP A 196 13.60 8.62 -6.34
C ASP A 196 14.65 9.39 -7.15
N GLU A 197 15.95 9.13 -6.93
CA GLU A 197 17.08 9.75 -7.66
C GLU A 197 17.00 11.30 -7.78
N VAL A 198 16.73 11.97 -6.66
CA VAL A 198 16.54 13.44 -6.59
C VAL A 198 17.74 14.25 -7.09
N ASP A 199 18.94 13.69 -7.00
CA ASP A 199 20.18 14.30 -7.49
C ASP A 199 20.27 14.35 -9.03
N ALA A 200 19.38 13.64 -9.74
CA ALA A 200 19.30 13.60 -11.20
C ALA A 200 18.12 14.39 -11.79
N TYR A 201 17.40 15.18 -10.98
CA TYR A 201 16.22 15.95 -11.39
C TYR A 201 16.54 17.15 -12.29
#